data_AF-A0A091G6D0-F1
#
_entry.id   AF-A0A091G6D0-F1
#
_cell.length_a   1.000
_cell.length_b   1.000
_cell.length_c   1.000
_cell.angle_alpha   90.00
_cell.angle_beta   90.00
_cell.angle_gamma   90.00
#
_symmetry.space_group_name_H-M   'P 1'
#
loop_
_entity.id
_entity.type
_entity.pdbx_description
1 polymer ?
#
loop_
_entity_poly.entity_id
_entity_poly.type
_entity_poly.pdbx_seq_one_letter_code
_entity_poly.pdbx_strand_id
1 'polypeptide(L)'
;SFGAMAGISNEYNTSLEVATPSEGHGDARQQMYLQKRNFVLRLLQTSLSLDYIQHHRNKFEVFKKCYFYVDIEPHHVQTRDRNHVMHRTDIMQLIDPYELLKIKRKGKKQIEIEMLLIAELLEHLERGHEELRCYLTTWDMITFLSQWHLIMKKLWQLCKFMATLTSLDVPGKLYLKHRLLLRSEFRGSRLPMFSVSLRVKMPLIFDRNESFAHKDSAKLKWFTENQESQVELYELRFKLLTSENESEPGYGRIQEVISTSCIVQGLLPGRSYEFTIGRPDTQTFILVKWHDSITLTT
;
A
#
# COMPACT_ATOMS: atom_id res chain seq x y z
N SER A 1 -53.98 -43.24 -12.11
CA SER A 1 -53.64 -44.62 -11.72
C SER A 1 -52.80 -44.53 -10.45
N PHE A 2 -53.18 -44.88 -9.23
CA PHE A 2 -54.35 -45.40 -8.50
C PHE A 2 -54.33 -44.57 -7.18
N GLY A 3 -55.40 -44.13 -6.52
CA GLY A 3 -56.67 -44.79 -6.22
C GLY A 3 -56.81 -44.91 -4.69
N ALA A 4 -57.71 -44.11 -4.10
CA ALA A 4 -58.68 -44.37 -3.00
C ALA A 4 -58.23 -45.05 -1.68
N MET A 5 -58.80 -44.89 -0.47
CA MET A 5 -60.13 -44.50 0.04
C MET A 5 -60.06 -44.06 1.54
N ALA A 6 -61.09 -43.30 1.95
CA ALA A 6 -61.89 -43.27 3.20
C ALA A 6 -61.39 -43.99 4.48
N GLY A 7 -61.69 -43.57 5.71
CA GLY A 7 -62.64 -42.62 6.31
C GLY A 7 -62.40 -42.71 7.84
N ILE A 8 -62.80 -41.74 8.65
CA ILE A 8 -63.99 -41.81 9.50
C ILE A 8 -64.08 -40.49 10.25
N SER A 9 -65.28 -39.91 10.21
CA SER A 9 -65.76 -38.76 10.95
C SER A 9 -65.76 -39.04 12.45
N ASN A 10 -65.42 -38.04 13.28
CA ASN A 10 -66.19 -37.85 14.50
C ASN A 10 -66.20 -36.38 14.91
N GLU A 11 -67.41 -35.84 14.96
CA GLU A 11 -67.76 -34.53 15.48
C GLU A 11 -67.57 -34.54 17.00
N TYR A 12 -66.84 -33.56 17.53
CA TYR A 12 -67.13 -33.04 18.87
C TYR A 12 -66.96 -31.53 18.84
N ASN A 13 -68.11 -30.85 18.81
CA ASN A 13 -68.27 -29.48 19.22
C ASN A 13 -67.88 -29.35 20.70
N THR A 14 -66.76 -28.71 20.97
CA THR A 14 -66.53 -28.08 22.27
C THR A 14 -66.02 -26.67 22.02
N SER A 15 -66.91 -25.73 22.26
CA SER A 15 -66.67 -24.30 22.31
C SER A 15 -65.37 -23.98 23.05
N LEU A 16 -64.38 -23.47 22.33
CA LEU A 16 -63.27 -22.73 22.92
C LEU A 16 -63.34 -21.31 22.40
N GLU A 17 -63.48 -20.38 23.34
CA GLU A 17 -63.38 -18.94 23.13
C GLU A 17 -62.22 -18.62 22.19
N VAL A 18 -62.55 -17.92 21.11
CA VAL A 18 -61.57 -17.27 20.24
C VAL A 18 -60.91 -16.17 21.05
N ALA A 19 -59.85 -16.51 21.75
CA ALA A 19 -58.79 -15.55 22.04
C ALA A 19 -58.19 -15.16 20.68
N THR A 20 -58.44 -13.92 20.27
CA THR A 20 -57.80 -13.31 19.11
C THR A 20 -56.27 -13.43 19.23
N PRO A 21 -55.57 -14.10 18.28
CA PRO A 21 -54.13 -14.06 18.24
C PRO A 21 -53.69 -12.74 17.63
N SER A 22 -53.04 -11.89 18.42
CA SER A 22 -52.19 -10.80 17.91
C SER A 22 -50.87 -11.39 17.37
N GLU A 23 -50.93 -12.34 16.43
CA GLU A 23 -49.76 -13.08 15.93
C GLU A 23 -49.13 -12.49 14.66
N GLY A 24 -49.80 -11.56 13.97
CA GLY A 24 -49.31 -11.02 12.68
C GLY A 24 -48.18 -9.98 12.76
N HIS A 25 -48.02 -9.29 13.91
CA HIS A 25 -47.05 -8.19 14.02
C HIS A 25 -45.68 -8.60 14.57
N GLY A 26 -45.61 -9.67 15.37
CA GLY A 26 -44.35 -10.21 15.89
C GLY A 26 -43.51 -10.85 14.80
N ASP A 27 -44.15 -11.66 13.95
CA ASP A 27 -43.49 -12.41 12.87
C ASP A 27 -42.92 -11.48 11.79
N ALA A 28 -43.69 -10.47 11.36
CA ALA A 28 -43.22 -9.49 10.37
C ALA A 28 -42.03 -8.64 10.85
N ARG A 29 -42.01 -8.23 12.13
CA ARG A 29 -40.89 -7.47 12.71
C ARG A 29 -39.64 -8.34 12.87
N GLN A 30 -39.82 -9.58 13.29
CA GLN A 30 -38.74 -10.56 13.41
C GLN A 30 -38.13 -10.87 12.05
N GLN A 31 -38.96 -11.07 11.02
CA GLN A 31 -38.49 -11.30 9.66
C GLN A 31 -37.74 -10.09 9.10
N MET A 32 -38.25 -8.87 9.30
CA MET A 32 -37.57 -7.64 8.90
C MET A 32 -36.21 -7.48 9.61
N TYR A 33 -36.14 -7.78 10.91
CA TYR A 33 -34.88 -7.77 11.67
C TYR A 33 -33.87 -8.75 11.09
N LEU A 34 -34.27 -10.01 10.86
CA LEU A 34 -33.38 -11.03 10.32
C LEU A 34 -32.86 -10.65 8.92
N GLN A 35 -33.72 -10.14 8.04
CA GLN A 35 -33.33 -9.67 6.71
C GLN A 35 -32.27 -8.56 6.80
N LYS A 36 -32.54 -7.52 7.60
CA LYS A 36 -31.62 -6.39 7.79
C LYS A 36 -30.32 -6.81 8.44
N ARG A 37 -30.37 -7.63 9.49
CA ARG A 37 -29.20 -8.18 10.18
C ARG A 37 -28.32 -9.00 9.23
N ASN A 38 -28.93 -9.89 8.45
CA ASN A 38 -28.22 -10.72 7.48
C ASN A 38 -27.60 -9.88 6.35
N PHE A 39 -28.25 -8.78 5.95
CA PHE A 39 -27.68 -7.83 5.01
C PHE A 39 -26.39 -7.18 5.56
N VAL A 40 -26.40 -6.70 6.81
CA VAL A 40 -25.19 -6.14 7.44
C VAL A 40 -24.09 -7.19 7.54
N LEU A 41 -24.43 -8.39 8.04
CA LEU A 41 -23.47 -9.50 8.18
C LEU A 41 -22.82 -9.87 6.85
N ARG A 42 -23.61 -9.95 5.78
CA ARG A 42 -23.09 -10.26 4.44
C ARG A 42 -22.07 -9.21 3.99
N LEU A 43 -22.33 -7.93 4.22
CA LEU A 43 -21.39 -6.87 3.86
C LEU A 43 -20.10 -6.95 4.68
N LEU A 44 -20.21 -7.17 6.00
CA LEU A 44 -19.06 -7.37 6.90
C LEU A 44 -18.25 -8.63 6.58
N GLN A 45 -18.84 -9.63 5.93
CA GLN A 45 -18.14 -10.85 5.52
C GLN A 45 -17.57 -10.78 4.10
N THR A 46 -17.95 -9.77 3.31
CA THR A 46 -17.55 -9.65 1.90
C THR A 46 -16.81 -8.34 1.65
N SER A 47 -17.52 -7.29 1.23
CA SER A 47 -16.93 -6.01 0.82
C SER A 47 -16.26 -5.23 1.95
N LEU A 48 -16.62 -5.52 3.20
CA LEU A 48 -16.03 -4.92 4.40
C LEU A 48 -15.35 -5.97 5.29
N SER A 49 -14.91 -7.10 4.73
CA SER A 49 -14.30 -8.15 5.55
C SER A 49 -13.04 -7.67 6.25
N LEU A 50 -12.86 -8.13 7.49
CA LEU A 50 -11.66 -7.83 8.28
C LEU A 50 -10.39 -8.28 7.54
N ASP A 51 -10.44 -9.43 6.87
CA ASP A 51 -9.33 -9.93 6.05
C ASP A 51 -8.99 -8.98 4.90
N TYR A 52 -10.00 -8.39 4.26
CA TYR A 52 -9.79 -7.43 3.17
C TYR A 52 -9.25 -6.10 3.69
N ILE A 53 -9.73 -5.62 4.84
CA ILE A 53 -9.15 -4.44 5.52
C ILE A 53 -7.69 -4.72 5.92
N GLN A 54 -7.40 -5.89 6.48
CA GLN A 54 -6.05 -6.29 6.89
C GLN A 54 -5.12 -6.46 5.69
N HIS A 55 -5.62 -6.95 4.56
CA HIS A 55 -4.86 -6.99 3.31
C HIS A 55 -4.37 -5.58 2.91
N HIS A 56 -5.27 -4.60 2.93
CA HIS A 56 -4.91 -3.21 2.65
C HIS A 56 -3.98 -2.60 3.71
N ARG A 57 -4.15 -2.98 4.99
CA ARG A 57 -3.22 -2.62 6.07
C ARG A 57 -1.81 -3.09 5.75
N ASN A 58 -1.66 -4.38 5.42
CA ASN A 58 -0.36 -4.98 5.11
C ASN A 58 0.27 -4.31 3.88
N LYS A 59 -0.53 -4.06 2.84
CA LYS A 59 -0.08 -3.33 1.66
C LYS A 59 0.38 -1.90 2.00
N PHE A 60 -0.32 -1.20 2.89
CA PHE A 60 0.08 0.11 3.37
C PHE A 60 1.39 0.06 4.18
N GLU A 61 1.60 -0.97 5.00
CA GLU A 61 2.87 -1.18 5.71
C GLU A 61 4.05 -1.36 4.75
N VAL A 62 3.85 -2.05 3.63
CA VAL A 62 4.85 -2.14 2.55
C VAL A 62 5.03 -0.78 1.87
N PHE A 63 3.94 -0.10 1.52
CA PHE A 63 3.99 1.21 0.85
C PHE A 63 4.80 2.26 1.62
N LYS A 64 4.71 2.28 2.96
CA LYS A 64 5.52 3.15 3.82
C LYS A 64 7.03 2.91 3.71
N LYS A 65 7.44 1.70 3.31
CA LYS A 65 8.84 1.29 3.17
C LYS A 65 9.38 1.43 1.75
N CYS A 66 8.51 1.70 0.78
CA CYS A 66 8.90 1.85 -0.62
C CYS A 66 9.79 3.08 -0.87
N TYR A 67 10.51 3.03 -1.99
CA TYR A 67 11.30 4.13 -2.53
C TYR A 67 10.49 4.85 -3.60
N PHE A 68 10.52 6.19 -3.57
CA PHE A 68 9.74 7.01 -4.48
C PHE A 68 10.65 7.84 -5.39
N TYR A 69 10.39 7.79 -6.69
CA TYR A 69 11.13 8.49 -7.72
C TYR A 69 10.19 9.29 -8.63
N VAL A 70 10.71 10.37 -9.20
CA VAL A 70 10.11 10.99 -10.39
C VAL A 70 10.49 10.15 -11.59
N ASP A 71 9.49 9.81 -12.40
CA ASP A 71 9.70 9.15 -13.68
C ASP A 71 9.33 10.08 -14.81
N ILE A 72 10.17 10.09 -15.86
CA ILE A 72 10.04 11.00 -16.99
C ILE A 72 10.16 10.19 -18.27
N GLU A 73 9.09 10.17 -19.05
CA GLU A 73 9.03 9.41 -20.29
C GLU A 73 8.72 10.32 -21.48
N PRO A 74 9.42 10.18 -22.61
CA PRO A 74 10.50 9.23 -22.85
C PRO A 74 11.83 9.69 -22.23
N HIS A 75 12.68 8.72 -21.86
CA HIS A 75 14.03 8.98 -21.31
C HIS A 75 14.96 9.66 -22.34
N HIS A 76 14.69 9.50 -23.63
CA HIS A 76 15.47 10.10 -24.71
C HIS A 76 14.55 10.81 -25.69
N VAL A 77 15.00 11.96 -26.19
CA VAL A 77 14.28 12.78 -27.15
C VAL A 77 15.19 13.19 -28.30
N GLN A 78 14.61 13.38 -29.48
CA GLN A 78 15.35 13.87 -30.64
C GLN A 78 15.41 15.40 -30.57
N THR A 79 16.62 15.95 -30.52
CA THR A 79 16.87 17.39 -30.50
C THR A 79 17.62 17.80 -31.75
N ARG A 80 17.22 18.92 -32.35
CA ARG A 80 17.91 19.51 -33.51
C ARG A 80 18.89 20.57 -33.04
N ASP A 81 20.14 20.48 -33.47
CA ASP A 81 21.14 21.50 -33.19
C ASP A 81 21.06 22.71 -34.15
N ARG A 82 21.95 23.69 -33.95
CA ARG A 82 22.05 24.89 -34.80
C ARG A 82 22.45 24.58 -36.25
N ASN A 83 23.10 23.44 -36.48
CA ASN A 83 23.51 22.95 -37.81
C ASN A 83 22.47 22.03 -38.44
N HIS A 84 21.28 21.96 -37.87
CA HIS A 84 20.16 21.15 -38.34
C HIS A 84 20.33 19.62 -38.20
N VAL A 85 21.34 19.14 -37.49
CA VAL A 85 21.58 17.72 -37.21
C VAL A 85 20.68 17.25 -36.07
N MET A 86 20.11 16.05 -36.20
CA MET A 86 19.29 15.42 -35.16
C MET A 86 20.16 14.59 -34.23
N HIS A 87 20.07 14.86 -32.93
CA HIS A 87 20.76 14.14 -31.88
C HIS A 87 19.76 13.48 -30.94
N ARG A 88 20.06 12.25 -30.54
CA ARG A 88 19.35 11.58 -29.45
C ARG A 88 19.92 12.08 -28.13
N THR A 89 19.14 12.87 -27.40
CA THR A 89 19.55 13.51 -26.16
C THR A 89 18.75 12.94 -24.99
N ASP A 90 19.42 12.69 -23.87
CA ASP A 90 18.75 12.32 -22.61
C ASP A 90 17.90 13.50 -22.13
N ILE A 91 16.63 13.22 -21.79
CA ILE A 91 15.69 14.23 -21.32
C ILE A 91 16.19 14.96 -20.07
N MET A 92 16.96 14.27 -19.21
CA MET A 92 17.52 14.84 -17.98
C MET A 92 18.51 15.98 -18.26
N GLN A 93 19.19 15.96 -19.41
CA GLN A 93 20.10 17.04 -19.80
C GLN A 93 19.36 18.32 -20.21
N LEU A 94 18.10 18.18 -20.66
CA LEU A 94 17.28 19.28 -21.15
C LEU A 94 16.43 19.92 -20.05
N ILE A 95 16.23 19.19 -18.95
CA ILE A 95 15.41 19.63 -17.83
C ILE A 95 16.11 20.74 -17.05
N ASP A 96 15.32 21.74 -16.65
CA ASP A 96 15.73 22.76 -15.69
C ASP A 96 15.81 22.12 -14.28
N PRO A 97 17.00 22.10 -13.64
CA PRO A 97 17.16 21.50 -12.31
C PRO A 97 16.27 22.11 -11.23
N TYR A 98 15.96 23.41 -11.33
CA TYR A 98 15.09 24.10 -10.37
C TYR A 98 13.64 23.65 -10.51
N GLU A 99 13.19 23.43 -11.74
CA GLU A 99 11.84 22.92 -12.02
C GLU A 99 11.71 21.45 -11.61
N LEU A 100 12.75 20.63 -11.85
CA LEU A 100 12.80 19.25 -11.34
C LEU A 100 12.69 19.23 -9.80
N LEU A 101 13.40 20.12 -9.11
CA LEU A 101 13.32 20.22 -7.65
C LEU A 101 11.91 20.59 -7.16
N LYS A 102 11.21 21.49 -7.87
CA LYS A 102 9.81 21.81 -7.56
C LYS A 102 8.90 20.59 -7.74
N ILE A 103 9.12 19.79 -8.77
CA ILE A 103 8.37 18.54 -8.98
C ILE A 103 8.63 17.57 -7.84
N LYS A 104 9.89 17.34 -7.48
CA LYS A 104 10.25 16.46 -6.37
C LYS A 104 9.53 16.88 -5.08
N ARG A 105 9.47 18.19 -4.79
CA ARG A 105 8.72 18.72 -3.64
C ARG A 105 7.21 18.48 -3.74
N LYS A 106 6.61 18.64 -4.93
CA LYS A 106 5.19 18.34 -5.16
C LYS A 106 4.90 16.85 -5.02
N GLY A 107 5.73 15.99 -5.62
CA GLY A 107 5.65 14.54 -5.50
C GLY A 107 5.76 14.08 -4.06
N LYS A 108 6.74 14.62 -3.30
CA LYS A 108 6.88 14.35 -1.87
C LYS A 108 5.61 14.68 -1.09
N LYS A 109 5.05 15.89 -1.27
CA LYS A 109 3.82 16.30 -0.60
C LYS A 109 2.64 15.41 -0.99
N GLN A 110 2.52 15.04 -2.26
CA GLN A 110 1.46 14.15 -2.73
C GLN A 110 1.56 12.78 -2.06
N ILE A 111 2.76 12.18 -2.01
CA ILE A 111 2.99 10.91 -1.31
C ILE A 111 2.65 11.02 0.17
N GLU A 112 3.04 12.11 0.84
CA GLU A 112 2.73 12.33 2.26
C GLU A 112 1.21 12.45 2.49
N ILE A 113 0.49 13.18 1.65
CA ILE A 113 -0.99 13.29 1.71
C ILE A 113 -1.64 11.93 1.45
N GLU A 114 -1.18 11.20 0.45
CA GLU A 114 -1.70 9.88 0.10
C GLU A 114 -1.48 8.88 1.24
N MET A 115 -0.30 8.90 1.87
CA MET A 115 -0.02 8.08 3.05
C MET A 115 -0.95 8.40 4.23
N LEU A 116 -1.19 9.69 4.50
CA LEU A 116 -2.10 10.12 5.57
C LEU A 116 -3.54 9.69 5.27
N LEU A 117 -4.01 9.91 4.04
CA LEU A 117 -5.35 9.53 3.62
C LEU A 117 -5.58 8.02 3.75
N ILE A 118 -4.63 7.20 3.30
CA ILE A 118 -4.73 5.73 3.43
C ILE A 118 -4.78 5.32 4.91
N ALA A 119 -3.93 5.92 5.76
CA ALA A 119 -3.92 5.63 7.19
C ALA A 119 -5.26 5.97 7.87
N GLU A 120 -5.82 7.15 7.59
CA GLU A 120 -7.11 7.58 8.13
C GLU A 120 -8.26 6.72 7.63
N LEU A 121 -8.28 6.37 6.34
CA LEU A 121 -9.30 5.50 5.77
C LEU A 121 -9.27 4.12 6.44
N LEU A 122 -8.09 3.52 6.58
CA LEU A 122 -7.93 2.22 7.25
C LEU A 122 -8.42 2.27 8.71
N GLU A 123 -8.04 3.30 9.47
CA GLU A 123 -8.51 3.45 10.85
C GLU A 123 -10.04 3.59 10.93
N HIS A 124 -10.63 4.40 10.05
CA HIS A 124 -12.08 4.54 9.98
C HIS A 124 -12.80 3.24 9.59
N LEU A 125 -12.18 2.44 8.73
CA LEU A 125 -12.70 1.14 8.30
C LEU A 125 -12.64 0.11 9.42
N GLU A 126 -11.49 -0.03 10.09
CA GLU A 126 -11.30 -0.92 11.24
C GLU A 126 -12.29 -0.58 12.37
N ARG A 127 -12.35 0.70 12.76
CA ARG A 127 -13.26 1.16 13.81
C ARG A 127 -14.72 1.00 13.40
N GLY A 128 -15.07 1.36 12.18
CA GLY A 128 -16.43 1.25 11.69
C GLY A 128 -16.91 -0.20 11.55
N HIS A 129 -16.01 -1.10 11.15
CA HIS A 129 -16.27 -2.53 11.14
C HIS A 129 -16.57 -3.05 12.55
N GLU A 130 -15.74 -2.69 13.53
CA GLU A 130 -15.96 -3.09 14.92
C GLU A 130 -17.25 -2.50 15.52
N GLU A 131 -17.56 -1.24 15.25
CA GLU A 131 -18.82 -0.62 15.66
C GLU A 131 -20.04 -1.37 15.10
N LEU A 132 -20.05 -1.69 13.81
CA LEU A 132 -21.14 -2.44 13.19
C LEU A 132 -21.27 -3.86 13.77
N ARG A 133 -20.14 -4.51 14.06
CA ARG A 133 -20.11 -5.81 14.73
C ARG A 133 -20.72 -5.71 16.13
N CYS A 134 -20.38 -4.66 16.88
CA CYS A 134 -20.93 -4.38 18.19
C CYS A 134 -22.46 -4.17 18.14
N TYR A 135 -22.98 -3.43 17.15
CA TYR A 135 -24.43 -3.28 16.99
C TYR A 135 -25.14 -4.61 16.76
N LEU A 136 -24.51 -5.54 16.02
CA LEU A 136 -25.09 -6.86 15.74
C LEU A 136 -25.07 -7.81 16.94
N THR A 137 -24.18 -7.60 17.91
CA THR A 137 -24.03 -8.45 19.09
C THR A 137 -24.72 -7.89 20.33
N THR A 138 -24.75 -6.56 20.49
CA THR A 138 -25.22 -5.92 21.73
C THR A 138 -26.63 -5.35 21.65
N TRP A 139 -27.10 -4.96 20.46
CA TRP A 139 -28.43 -4.35 20.33
C TRP A 139 -29.53 -5.41 20.22
N ASP A 140 -30.58 -5.20 21.00
CA ASP A 140 -31.80 -5.98 20.86
C ASP A 140 -32.53 -5.65 19.54
N MET A 141 -33.52 -6.46 19.19
CA MET A 141 -34.28 -6.30 17.94
C MET A 141 -34.89 -4.90 17.80
N ILE A 142 -35.43 -4.35 18.90
CA ILE A 142 -36.15 -3.08 18.90
C ILE A 142 -35.17 -1.93 18.66
N THR A 143 -34.05 -1.91 19.37
CA THR A 143 -32.99 -0.90 19.20
C THR A 143 -32.40 -0.98 17.80
N PHE A 144 -32.10 -2.18 17.32
CA PHE A 144 -31.53 -2.38 15.97
C PHE A 144 -32.46 -1.85 14.87
N LEU A 145 -33.75 -2.14 14.95
CA LEU A 145 -34.71 -1.68 13.95
C LEU A 145 -34.97 -0.18 14.03
N SER A 146 -35.05 0.40 15.23
CA SER A 146 -35.25 1.85 15.42
C SER A 146 -34.04 2.67 14.97
N GLN A 147 -32.83 2.14 15.14
CA GLN A 147 -31.58 2.79 14.74
C GLN A 147 -31.09 2.36 13.35
N TRP A 148 -31.94 1.72 12.54
CA TRP A 148 -31.55 1.21 11.22
C TRP A 148 -30.96 2.27 10.28
N HIS A 149 -31.48 3.51 10.34
CA HIS A 149 -30.95 4.61 9.53
C HIS A 149 -29.47 4.91 9.84
N LEU A 150 -29.08 4.86 11.12
CA LEU A 150 -27.70 5.06 11.55
C LEU A 150 -26.79 3.95 11.03
N ILE A 151 -27.24 2.69 11.14
CA ILE A 151 -26.51 1.51 10.63
C ILE A 151 -26.29 1.66 9.11
N MET A 152 -27.33 2.01 8.36
CA MET A 152 -27.24 2.20 6.91
C MET A 152 -26.32 3.35 6.52
N LYS A 153 -26.37 4.48 7.24
CA LYS A 153 -25.46 5.60 7.02
C LYS A 153 -24.01 5.18 7.22
N LYS A 154 -23.72 4.45 8.29
CA LYS A 154 -22.37 3.93 8.58
C LYS A 154 -21.92 2.95 7.50
N LEU A 155 -22.76 1.98 7.12
CA LEU A 155 -22.44 1.03 6.04
C LEU A 155 -22.10 1.74 4.73
N TRP A 156 -22.92 2.71 4.32
CA TRP A 156 -22.67 3.46 3.09
C TRP A 156 -21.35 4.24 3.14
N GLN A 157 -21.06 4.86 4.29
CA GLN A 157 -19.80 5.56 4.52
C GLN A 157 -18.60 4.62 4.43
N LEU A 158 -18.66 3.43 5.04
CA LEU A 158 -17.58 2.45 4.99
C LEU A 158 -17.38 1.88 3.58
N CYS A 159 -18.45 1.60 2.85
CA CYS A 159 -18.35 1.19 1.46
C CYS A 159 -17.67 2.27 0.60
N LYS A 160 -17.99 3.55 0.83
CA LYS A 160 -17.34 4.68 0.15
C LYS A 160 -15.85 4.78 0.53
N PHE A 161 -15.50 4.54 1.79
CA PHE A 161 -14.12 4.51 2.24
C PHE A 161 -13.34 3.37 1.58
N MET A 162 -13.89 2.16 1.52
CA MET A 162 -13.27 1.04 0.80
C MET A 162 -13.09 1.32 -0.69
N ALA A 163 -14.09 1.91 -1.33
CA ALA A 163 -13.99 2.27 -2.75
C ALA A 163 -12.88 3.31 -2.99
N THR A 164 -12.78 4.31 -2.11
CA THR A 164 -11.69 5.29 -2.15
C THR A 164 -10.33 4.61 -1.92
N LEU A 165 -10.23 3.72 -0.94
CA LEU A 165 -8.98 3.01 -0.64
C LEU A 165 -8.51 2.16 -1.85
N THR A 166 -9.45 1.45 -2.48
CA THR A 166 -9.16 0.61 -3.67
C THR A 166 -8.72 1.46 -4.88
N SER A 167 -9.15 2.71 -5.00
CA SER A 167 -8.72 3.58 -6.11
C SER A 167 -7.35 4.20 -5.91
N LEU A 168 -6.82 4.20 -4.69
CA LEU A 168 -5.48 4.68 -4.33
C LEU A 168 -4.38 3.62 -4.56
N ASP A 169 -4.75 2.44 -5.06
CA ASP A 169 -3.82 1.31 -5.22
C ASP A 169 -2.70 1.53 -6.26
N VAL A 170 -2.79 2.57 -7.09
CA VAL A 170 -1.79 2.93 -8.09
C VAL A 170 -1.22 4.31 -7.77
N PRO A 171 0.10 4.45 -7.56
CA PRO A 171 0.71 5.76 -7.34
C PRO A 171 0.34 6.71 -8.48
N GLY A 172 -0.28 7.84 -8.11
CA GLY A 172 -0.90 8.74 -9.07
C GLY A 172 0.08 9.37 -10.07
N LYS A 173 -0.41 9.68 -11.28
CA LYS A 173 0.33 10.48 -12.27
C LYS A 173 0.57 11.90 -11.75
N LEU A 174 1.77 12.44 -11.96
CA LEU A 174 2.08 13.85 -11.69
C LEU A 174 1.77 14.68 -12.93
N TYR A 175 0.54 15.19 -13.03
CA TYR A 175 0.16 16.01 -14.18
C TYR A 175 0.86 17.37 -14.15
N LEU A 176 1.85 17.54 -15.04
CA LEU A 176 2.61 18.77 -15.18
C LEU A 176 2.77 19.13 -16.65
N LYS A 177 2.78 20.44 -16.95
CA LYS A 177 2.97 20.94 -18.32
C LYS A 177 4.46 20.83 -18.69
N HIS A 178 4.76 20.11 -19.77
CA HIS A 178 6.12 19.87 -20.31
C HIS A 178 6.95 21.15 -20.47
N ARG A 179 6.31 22.27 -20.84
CA ARG A 179 6.99 23.56 -21.05
C ARG A 179 7.60 24.15 -19.78
N LEU A 180 7.09 23.78 -18.61
CA LEU A 180 7.61 24.28 -17.34
C LEU A 180 8.87 23.54 -16.90
N LEU A 181 9.31 22.52 -17.64
CA LEU A 181 10.38 21.64 -17.21
C LEU A 181 11.66 21.77 -18.01
N LEU A 182 11.64 22.37 -19.19
CA LEU A 182 12.80 22.48 -20.06
C LEU A 182 13.47 23.85 -19.93
N ARG A 183 14.80 23.89 -20.11
CA ARG A 183 15.58 25.14 -20.09
C ARG A 183 15.10 26.13 -21.17
N SER A 184 15.17 27.43 -20.86
CA SER A 184 14.72 28.53 -21.72
C SER A 184 15.37 28.56 -23.11
N GLU A 185 16.56 27.98 -23.26
CA GLU A 185 17.35 27.92 -24.50
C GLU A 185 16.67 27.10 -25.63
N PHE A 186 15.66 26.29 -25.29
CA PHE A 186 14.94 25.44 -26.24
C PHE A 186 13.62 26.05 -26.75
N ARG A 187 13.34 27.33 -26.50
CA ARG A 187 12.06 27.98 -26.89
C ARG A 187 11.78 28.09 -28.40
N GLY A 188 12.75 27.79 -29.27
CA GLY A 188 12.63 27.95 -30.73
C GLY A 188 12.35 26.68 -31.53
N SER A 189 12.56 25.49 -30.95
CA SER A 189 12.30 24.20 -31.61
C SER A 189 11.02 23.55 -31.08
N ARG A 190 10.40 22.66 -31.86
CA ARG A 190 9.24 21.87 -31.38
C ARG A 190 9.66 21.11 -30.12
N LEU A 191 9.12 21.51 -28.98
CA LEU A 191 9.44 20.89 -27.69
C LEU A 191 9.00 19.42 -27.72
N PRO A 192 9.85 18.49 -27.27
CA PRO A 192 9.45 17.10 -27.14
C PRO A 192 8.34 16.99 -26.08
N MET A 193 7.37 16.10 -26.32
CA MET A 193 6.31 15.80 -25.37
C MET A 193 6.81 14.72 -24.40
N PHE A 194 6.65 14.91 -23.09
CA PHE A 194 7.14 13.93 -22.10
C PHE A 194 6.27 13.85 -20.84
N SER A 195 5.75 12.70 -20.46
CA SER A 195 5.00 12.55 -19.21
C SER A 195 5.90 12.55 -17.98
N VAL A 196 5.35 13.03 -16.86
CA VAL A 196 5.96 12.91 -15.55
C VAL A 196 5.03 12.10 -14.65
N SER A 197 5.57 11.12 -13.93
CA SER A 197 4.81 10.26 -13.02
C SER A 197 5.59 9.96 -11.74
N LEU A 198 4.90 9.47 -10.72
CA LEU A 198 5.55 8.84 -9.57
C LEU A 198 5.85 7.40 -9.92
N ARG A 199 7.10 6.99 -9.72
CA ARG A 199 7.50 5.59 -9.76
C ARG A 199 7.81 5.13 -8.35
N VAL A 200 7.24 3.99 -7.99
CA VAL A 200 7.43 3.36 -6.70
C VAL A 200 8.27 2.11 -6.91
N LYS A 201 9.33 1.96 -6.11
CA LYS A 201 10.14 0.74 -6.05
C LYS A 201 9.98 0.05 -4.72
N MET A 202 9.90 -1.27 -4.75
CA MET A 202 9.67 -2.09 -3.55
C MET A 202 10.84 -1.98 -2.57
N PRO A 203 10.58 -2.09 -1.25
CA PRO A 203 11.65 -2.09 -0.25
C PRO A 203 12.67 -3.21 -0.51
N LEU A 204 13.94 -2.93 -0.20
CA LEU A 204 14.99 -3.93 -0.19
C LEU A 204 15.04 -4.57 1.19
N ILE A 205 14.99 -5.90 1.24
CA ILE A 205 14.95 -6.66 2.49
C ILE A 205 16.08 -7.68 2.47
N PHE A 206 16.89 -7.71 3.53
CA PHE A 206 17.91 -8.72 3.70
C PHE A 206 17.27 -10.10 3.88
N ASP A 207 17.79 -11.06 3.13
CA ASP A 207 17.54 -12.47 3.38
C ASP A 207 18.37 -12.90 4.59
N ARG A 208 17.71 -13.02 5.75
CA ARG A 208 18.36 -13.39 7.01
C ARG A 208 18.86 -14.83 7.03
N ASN A 209 18.34 -15.70 6.16
CA ASN A 209 18.76 -17.10 6.09
C ASN A 209 19.98 -17.26 5.18
N GLU A 210 20.12 -16.41 4.17
CA GLU A 210 21.23 -16.45 3.21
C GLU A 210 22.32 -15.38 3.46
N SER A 211 22.12 -14.52 4.46
CA SER A 211 23.11 -13.55 4.92
C SER A 211 23.79 -14.03 6.19
N PHE A 212 25.12 -14.20 6.15
CA PHE A 212 25.90 -14.71 7.27
C PHE A 212 27.35 -14.22 7.23
N ALA A 213 27.99 -14.21 8.39
CA ALA A 213 29.38 -13.85 8.53
C ALA A 213 30.31 -15.08 8.62
N HIS A 214 31.54 -14.85 8.20
CA HIS A 214 32.71 -15.70 8.35
C HIS A 214 33.79 -14.92 9.10
N LYS A 215 34.93 -15.57 9.36
CA LYS A 215 36.04 -15.04 10.17
C LYS A 215 36.45 -13.60 9.83
N ASP A 216 36.50 -13.23 8.55
CA ASP A 216 36.98 -11.93 8.06
C ASP A 216 36.09 -11.35 6.93
N SER A 217 34.90 -11.91 6.77
CA SER A 217 34.01 -11.55 5.65
C SER A 217 32.55 -11.78 6.00
N ALA A 218 31.65 -11.12 5.26
CA ALA A 218 30.22 -11.32 5.38
C ALA A 218 29.60 -11.50 4.00
N LYS A 219 28.83 -12.58 3.83
CA LYS A 219 27.97 -12.79 2.68
C LYS A 219 26.60 -12.19 3.00
N LEU A 220 26.11 -11.36 2.10
CA LEU A 220 24.83 -10.66 2.24
C LEU A 220 23.99 -10.94 1.01
N LYS A 221 22.70 -11.20 1.22
CA LYS A 221 21.71 -11.33 0.15
C LYS A 221 20.47 -10.53 0.52
N TRP A 222 19.83 -9.94 -0.46
CA TRP A 222 18.59 -9.21 -0.29
C TRP A 222 17.63 -9.49 -1.46
N PHE A 223 16.36 -9.16 -1.27
CA PHE A 223 15.34 -9.32 -2.29
C PHE A 223 14.34 -8.15 -2.25
N THR A 224 13.55 -8.06 -3.31
CA THR A 224 12.32 -7.26 -3.37
C THR A 224 11.14 -8.22 -3.45
N GLU A 225 10.01 -7.85 -2.85
CA GLU A 225 8.83 -8.73 -2.72
C GLU A 225 8.28 -9.23 -4.07
N ASN A 226 8.49 -8.47 -5.15
CA ASN A 226 8.01 -8.79 -6.50
C ASN A 226 9.12 -9.11 -7.51
N GLN A 227 10.37 -9.33 -7.07
CA GLN A 227 11.52 -9.61 -7.92
C GLN A 227 11.60 -8.69 -9.16
N GLU A 228 11.82 -7.39 -8.91
CA GLU A 228 12.00 -6.42 -9.99
C GLU A 228 13.10 -6.90 -10.97
N SER A 229 12.75 -7.13 -12.24
CA SER A 229 13.60 -7.82 -13.22
C SER A 229 14.72 -6.94 -13.83
N GLN A 230 14.94 -5.75 -13.29
CA GLN A 230 15.91 -4.80 -13.83
C GLN A 230 17.20 -4.83 -13.03
N VAL A 231 18.34 -4.84 -13.75
CA VAL A 231 19.65 -4.58 -13.15
C VAL A 231 19.61 -3.19 -12.53
N GLU A 232 19.75 -3.13 -11.21
CA GLU A 232 19.71 -1.91 -10.43
C GLU A 232 20.99 -1.75 -9.61
N LEU A 233 21.42 -0.50 -9.45
CA LEU A 233 22.51 -0.14 -8.54
C LEU A 233 21.95 -0.04 -7.12
N TYR A 234 22.54 -0.81 -6.22
CA TYR A 234 22.28 -0.78 -4.78
C TYR A 234 23.45 -0.17 -4.03
N GLU A 235 23.14 0.39 -2.88
CA GLU A 235 24.13 0.97 -1.97
C GLU A 235 24.13 0.18 -0.66
N LEU A 236 25.21 -0.57 -0.42
CA LEU A 236 25.44 -1.27 0.83
C LEU A 236 26.31 -0.41 1.74
N ARG A 237 25.75 0.01 2.86
CA ARG A 237 26.48 0.69 3.92
C ARG A 237 26.78 -0.30 5.03
N PHE A 238 27.96 -0.24 5.63
CA PHE A 238 28.24 -1.03 6.82
C PHE A 238 29.15 -0.31 7.79
N LYS A 239 28.90 -0.47 9.09
CA LYS A 239 29.66 0.16 10.16
C LYS A 239 29.92 -0.82 11.30
N LEU A 240 31.07 -0.69 11.93
CA LEU A 240 31.42 -1.42 13.14
C LEU A 240 30.61 -0.88 14.34
N LEU A 241 30.01 -1.75 15.15
CA LEU A 241 29.19 -1.35 16.30
C LEU A 241 29.99 -1.09 17.58
N THR A 242 31.13 -1.74 17.77
CA THR A 242 31.94 -1.69 19.01
C THR A 242 33.04 -0.63 19.00
N SER A 243 32.86 0.49 18.28
CA SER A 243 33.91 1.51 18.15
C SER A 243 33.92 2.41 19.39
N GLU A 244 34.80 2.14 20.36
CA GLU A 244 35.04 3.04 21.50
C GLU A 244 35.82 4.31 21.08
N ASN A 245 36.43 4.32 19.89
CA ASN A 245 37.10 5.47 19.29
C ASN A 245 36.69 5.63 17.83
N GLU A 246 36.37 6.84 17.38
CA GLU A 246 36.04 7.14 15.97
C GLU A 246 37.25 7.01 15.01
N SER A 247 38.41 6.64 15.53
CA SER A 247 39.70 6.62 14.82
C SER A 247 40.18 5.22 14.43
N GLU A 248 39.44 4.15 14.73
CA GLU A 248 39.82 2.79 14.31
C GLU A 248 39.57 2.60 12.80
N PRO A 249 40.49 1.93 12.07
CA PRO A 249 40.34 1.63 10.64
C PRO A 249 39.26 0.56 10.41
N GLY A 250 38.00 0.99 10.49
CA GLY A 250 36.77 0.22 10.27
C GLY A 250 35.54 1.13 10.17
N TYR A 251 35.77 2.43 9.97
CA TYR A 251 34.75 3.47 9.88
C TYR A 251 33.87 3.27 8.65
N GLY A 252 32.58 3.57 8.81
CA GLY A 252 31.51 3.16 7.91
C GLY A 252 31.88 3.24 6.42
N ARG A 253 31.74 2.12 5.71
CA ARG A 253 32.03 2.03 4.28
C ARG A 253 30.73 1.96 3.48
N ILE A 254 30.79 2.50 2.28
CA ILE A 254 29.73 2.43 1.29
C ILE A 254 30.27 1.64 0.10
N GLN A 255 29.50 0.66 -0.36
CA GLN A 255 29.83 -0.15 -1.52
C GLN A 255 28.63 -0.18 -2.46
N GLU A 256 28.90 0.13 -3.73
CA GLU A 256 27.92 -0.01 -4.80
C GLU A 256 27.85 -1.45 -5.30
N VAL A 257 26.64 -1.99 -5.47
CA VAL A 257 26.40 -3.39 -5.84
C VAL A 257 25.33 -3.46 -6.92
N ILE A 258 25.60 -4.19 -8.01
CA ILE A 258 24.67 -4.36 -9.16
C ILE A 258 23.91 -5.71 -9.15
N SER A 259 24.05 -6.46 -8.07
CA SER A 259 23.46 -7.78 -7.83
C SER A 259 22.69 -7.80 -6.52
N THR A 260 21.79 -8.76 -6.35
CA THR A 260 21.02 -8.97 -5.11
C THR A 260 21.80 -9.70 -4.01
N SER A 261 23.11 -9.86 -4.20
CA SER A 261 24.02 -10.44 -3.23
C SER A 261 25.40 -9.82 -3.33
N CYS A 262 26.11 -9.73 -2.21
CA CYS A 262 27.47 -9.20 -2.12
C CYS A 262 28.27 -9.98 -1.06
N ILE A 263 29.60 -10.04 -1.23
CA ILE A 263 30.52 -10.50 -0.20
C ILE A 263 31.40 -9.32 0.18
N VAL A 264 31.33 -8.93 1.46
CA VAL A 264 32.20 -7.91 2.05
C VAL A 264 33.41 -8.62 2.64
N GLN A 265 34.61 -8.24 2.21
CA GLN A 265 35.87 -8.82 2.69
C GLN A 265 36.65 -7.82 3.57
N GLY A 266 37.61 -8.33 4.34
CA GLY A 266 38.50 -7.51 5.16
C GLY A 266 37.82 -6.94 6.41
N LEU A 267 36.87 -7.68 6.96
CA LEU A 267 36.26 -7.41 8.26
C LEU A 267 37.16 -7.95 9.38
N LEU A 268 37.14 -7.30 10.54
CA LEU A 268 37.92 -7.74 11.70
C LEU A 268 37.25 -8.96 12.35
N PRO A 269 37.97 -10.05 12.65
CA PRO A 269 37.39 -11.20 13.33
C PRO A 269 36.88 -10.88 14.74
N GLY A 270 35.81 -11.54 15.18
CA GLY A 270 35.22 -11.38 16.50
C GLY A 270 34.48 -10.06 16.71
N ARG A 271 34.09 -9.36 15.63
CA ARG A 271 33.52 -8.01 15.68
C ARG A 271 32.13 -7.96 15.07
N SER A 272 31.27 -7.10 15.61
CA SER A 272 29.89 -6.95 15.16
C SER A 272 29.73 -5.74 14.23
N TYR A 273 29.20 -5.99 13.04
CA TYR A 273 28.95 -4.98 12.03
C TYR A 273 27.46 -4.86 11.75
N GLU A 274 26.95 -3.63 11.66
CA GLU A 274 25.63 -3.35 11.12
C GLU A 274 25.76 -3.05 9.63
N PHE A 275 25.02 -3.80 8.81
CA PHE A 275 24.88 -3.60 7.37
C PHE A 275 23.52 -3.01 7.08
N THR A 276 23.46 -2.01 6.20
CA THR A 276 22.23 -1.35 5.75
C THR A 276 22.20 -1.34 4.24
N ILE A 277 21.10 -1.81 3.65
CA ILE A 277 20.92 -1.82 2.19
C ILE A 277 19.99 -0.70 1.76
N GLY A 278 20.33 -0.04 0.65
CA GLY A 278 19.51 1.00 0.07
C GLY A 278 19.68 1.13 -1.43
N ARG A 279 18.97 2.10 -2.00
CA ARG A 279 19.17 2.57 -3.36
C ARG A 279 19.86 3.94 -3.30
N PRO A 280 20.73 4.26 -4.26
CA PRO A 280 21.41 5.54 -4.29
C PRO A 280 20.42 6.69 -4.50
N ASP A 281 20.75 7.84 -3.95
CA ASP A 281 20.01 9.09 -4.11
C ASP A 281 20.24 9.68 -5.52
N THR A 282 19.56 9.11 -6.51
CA THR A 282 19.63 9.61 -7.89
C THR A 282 18.94 10.97 -8.05
N GLN A 283 19.18 11.64 -9.17
CA GLN A 283 18.59 12.96 -9.46
C GLN A 283 17.06 12.96 -9.34
N THR A 284 16.40 11.85 -9.66
CA THR A 284 14.95 11.70 -9.60
C THR A 284 14.42 11.19 -8.26
N PHE A 285 15.28 10.80 -7.32
CA PHE A 285 14.88 10.32 -5.99
C PHE A 285 14.10 11.38 -5.22
N ILE A 286 12.92 11.02 -4.70
CA ILE A 286 12.04 11.92 -3.95
C ILE A 286 12.18 11.68 -2.46
N LEU A 287 11.96 10.43 -2.05
CA LEU A 287 11.79 10.07 -0.65
C LEU A 287 11.93 8.56 -0.46
N VAL A 288 12.51 8.20 0.68
CA VAL A 288 12.35 6.91 1.36
C VAL A 288 12.27 7.20 2.86
N LYS A 289 11.47 6.42 3.60
CA LYS A 289 11.36 6.56 5.08
C LYS A 289 11.94 5.37 5.84
N TRP A 290 12.44 4.36 5.13
CA TRP A 290 12.84 3.08 5.71
C TRP A 290 14.02 2.46 4.96
N HIS A 291 14.86 1.75 5.71
CA HIS A 291 15.94 0.90 5.19
C HIS A 291 15.97 -0.38 6.02
N ASP A 292 16.36 -1.51 5.43
CA ASP A 292 16.63 -2.71 6.21
C ASP A 292 18.07 -2.70 6.72
N SER A 293 18.26 -3.19 7.95
CA SER A 293 19.59 -3.44 8.50
C SER A 293 19.72 -4.81 9.15
N ILE A 294 20.88 -5.43 8.97
CA ILE A 294 21.24 -6.70 9.60
C ILE A 294 22.56 -6.54 10.35
N THR A 295 22.64 -7.12 11.55
CA THR A 295 23.88 -7.18 12.31
C THR A 295 24.47 -8.57 12.20
N LEU A 296 25.73 -8.67 11.80
CA LEU A 296 26.47 -9.92 11.73
C LEU A 296 27.78 -9.80 12.51
N THR A 297 28.18 -10.89 13.15
CA THR A 297 29.44 -10.99 13.91
C THR A 297 30.38 -11.94 13.18
N THR A 298 31.55 -11.43 12.83
CA THR A 298 32.64 -12.17 12.16
C THR A 298 33.47 -12.99 13.12
#